data_AF-A0A1I3U9U9-F1
#
_entry.id   AF-A0A1I3U9U9-F1
#
_cell.length_a   1.000
_cell.length_b   1.000
_cell.length_c   1.000
_cell.angle_alpha   90.00
_cell.angle_beta   90.00
_cell.angle_gamma   90.00
#
_symmetry.space_group_name_H-M   'P 1'
#
loop_
_entity.id
_entity.type
_entity.pdbx_description
1 polymer ?
#
loop_
_entity_poly.entity_id
_entity_poly.type
_entity_poly.pdbx_seq_one_letter_code
_entity_poly.pdbx_strand_id
1 'polypeptide(L)' 'MLHDGGMWATATCPAPFSGETALFAIEPLGREREKSTREEQAYERAALKAFAEASAEHHGCSAPRLP' A
#
# COMPACT_ATOMS: atom_id res chain seq x y z
N MET A 1 11.47 -3.59 7.21
CA MET A 1 11.12 -2.16 7.08
C MET A 1 11.25 -1.83 5.61
N LEU A 2 10.20 -1.29 4.99
CA LEU A 2 10.31 -0.76 3.62
C LEU A 2 11.38 0.33 3.67
N HIS A 3 12.49 0.13 2.96
CA HIS A 3 13.60 1.08 2.91
C HIS A 3 13.11 2.41 2.32
N ASP A 4 13.69 3.50 2.83
CA ASP A 4 13.35 4.91 2.58
C ASP A 4 12.80 5.19 1.18
N GLY A 5 11.47 5.31 1.07
CA GLY A 5 10.77 5.70 -0.16
C GLY A 5 9.61 4.79 -0.56
N GLY A 6 9.50 3.58 0.00
CA GLY A 6 8.36 2.70 -0.25
C GLY A 6 7.05 3.21 0.36
N MET A 7 6.00 3.33 -0.45
CA MET A 7 4.64 3.66 0.00
C MET A 7 3.91 2.39 0.41
N TRP A 8 3.20 2.40 1.54
CA TRP A 8 2.43 1.24 2.00
C TRP A 8 1.08 1.61 2.60
N ALA A 9 0.17 0.64 2.68
CA ALA A 9 -1.14 0.75 3.29
C ALA A 9 -1.50 -0.58 3.97
N THR A 10 -2.36 -0.54 4.99
CA THR A 10 -2.81 -1.75 5.68
C THR A 10 -4.32 -1.81 5.85
N ALA A 11 -4.88 -3.03 5.79
CA ALA A 11 -6.29 -3.30 6.08
C ALA A 11 -6.41 -4.49 7.05
N THR A 12 -7.49 -4.53 7.82
CA THR A 12 -7.80 -5.68 8.71
C THR A 12 -8.81 -6.58 8.02
N CYS A 13 -8.54 -7.87 7.92
CA CYS A 13 -9.39 -8.80 7.20
C CYS A 13 -10.24 -9.69 8.13
N PRO A 14 -11.47 -10.07 7.71
CA PRO A 14 -12.36 -10.94 8.47
C PRO A 14 -11.93 -12.41 8.41
N ALA A 15 -12.57 -13.27 9.21
CA ALA A 15 -12.34 -14.72 9.20
C ALA A 15 -12.57 -15.34 7.79
N PRO A 16 -11.81 -16.37 7.39
CA PRO A 16 -10.86 -17.18 8.19
C PRO A 16 -9.50 -16.53 8.46
N PHE A 17 -9.21 -15.37 7.86
CA PHE A 17 -7.99 -14.58 8.08
C PHE A 17 -8.07 -13.75 9.37
N SER A 18 -8.69 -14.31 10.42
CA SER A 18 -9.22 -13.60 11.58
C SER A 18 -8.21 -12.67 12.26
N GLY A 19 -8.32 -11.37 11.97
CA GLY A 19 -7.49 -10.32 12.56
C GLY A 19 -6.12 -10.12 11.89
N GLU A 20 -5.85 -10.82 10.79
CA GLU A 20 -4.63 -10.60 10.02
C GLU A 20 -4.66 -9.22 9.35
N THR A 21 -3.48 -8.63 9.24
CA THR A 21 -3.28 -7.33 8.59
C THR A 21 -2.79 -7.57 7.17
N ALA A 22 -3.61 -7.22 6.19
CA ALA A 22 -3.18 -7.14 4.81
C ALA A 22 -2.21 -5.95 4.65
N LEU A 23 -1.08 -6.18 3.99
CA LEU A 23 -0.09 -5.16 3.64
C LEU A 23 -0.10 -4.96 2.12
N PHE A 24 -0.30 -3.72 1.71
CA PHE A 24 -0.18 -3.28 0.32
C PHE A 24 1.03 -2.35 0.24
N ALA A 25 1.90 -2.54 -0.75
CA ALA A 25 3.09 -1.72 -0.91
C ALA A 25 3.42 -1.47 -2.38
N ILE A 26 3.99 -0.30 -2.66
CA ILE A 26 4.72 -0.01 -3.89
C ILE A 26 6.19 0.00 -3.53
N GLU A 27 6.95 -0.89 -4.16
CA GLU A 27 8.39 -0.96 -4.02
C GLU A 27 9.08 -0.46 -5.30
N PRO A 28 10.09 0.43 -5.19
CA PRO A 28 10.87 0.84 -6.34
C PRO A 28 11.69 -0.34 -6.87
N LEU A 29 11.63 -0.57 -8.19
CA LEU A 29 12.48 -1.54 -8.87
C LEU A 29 13.89 -0.95 -9.03
N GLY A 30 14.79 -1.28 -8.11
CA GLY A 30 16.22 -0.94 -8.20
C GLY A 30 16.73 -0.12 -7.01
N ARG A 31 17.95 -0.44 -6.55
CA ARG A 31 18.59 0.19 -5.37
C ARG A 31 19.11 1.61 -5.65
N GLU A 32 19.15 2.02 -6.92
CA GLU A 32 19.69 3.30 -7.39
C GLU A 32 18.62 4.20 -8.02
N ARG A 33 17.36 4.11 -7.58
CA ARG A 33 16.37 5.09 -8.01
C ARG A 33 16.73 6.42 -7.38
N GLU A 34 16.91 7.46 -8.21
CA GLU A 34 16.90 8.83 -7.73
C GLU A 34 15.66 9.06 -6.84
N LYS A 35 15.79 9.93 -5.83
CA LYS A 35 14.67 10.24 -4.95
C LYS A 35 13.46 10.63 -5.79
N SER A 36 12.34 9.93 -5.62
CA SER A 36 11.09 10.23 -6.33
C SER A 36 10.74 11.71 -6.17
N THR A 37 10.40 12.36 -7.28
CA THR A 37 9.86 13.72 -7.29
C THR A 37 8.55 13.79 -6.50
N ARG A 38 8.09 15.02 -6.18
CA ARG A 38 6.84 15.20 -5.44
C ARG A 38 5.64 14.69 -6.25
N GLU A 39 5.66 14.87 -7.56
CA GLU A 39 4.64 14.43 -8.49
C GLU A 39 4.60 12.90 -8.57
N GLU A 40 5.76 12.24 -8.65
CA GLU A 40 5.85 10.78 -8.60
C GLU A 40 5.34 10.23 -7.26
N GLN A 41 5.70 10.85 -6.13
CA GLN A 41 5.18 10.44 -4.82
C GLN A 41 3.66 10.61 -4.72
N ALA A 42 3.10 11.68 -5.29
CA ALA A 42 1.65 11.89 -5.32
C ALA A 42 0.95 10.83 -6.18
N TYR A 43 1.53 10.48 -7.33
CA TYR A 43 1.04 9.42 -8.18
C TYR A 43 1.13 8.04 -7.50
N GLU A 44 2.27 7.70 -6.89
CA GLU A 44 2.48 6.47 -6.14
C GLU A 44 1.46 6.33 -5.00
N ARG A 45 1.21 7.42 -4.25
CA ARG A 45 0.18 7.44 -3.20
C ARG A 45 -1.22 7.19 -3.76
N ALA A 46 -1.59 7.84 -4.86
CA ALA A 46 -2.91 7.67 -5.47
C ALA A 46 -3.11 6.25 -6.02
N ALA A 47 -2.08 5.70 -6.69
CA ALA A 47 -2.09 4.35 -7.22
C ALA A 47 -2.22 3.30 -6.11
N LEU A 48 -1.43 3.44 -5.03
CA LEU A 48 -1.51 2.56 -3.88
C LEU A 48 -2.90 2.62 -3.22
N LYS A 49 -3.46 3.82 -3.06
CA LYS A 49 -4.80 4.00 -2.49
C LYS A 49 -5.85 3.23 -3.30
N ALA A 50 -5.88 3.47 -4.62
CA ALA A 50 -6.86 2.84 -5.50
C ALA A 50 -6.73 1.30 -5.49
N PHE A 51 -5.50 0.78 -5.55
CA PHE A 51 -5.24 -0.66 -5.51
C PHE A 51 -5.66 -1.28 -4.16
N ALA A 52 -5.25 -0.65 -3.05
CA ALA A 52 -5.56 -1.15 -1.71
C ALA A 52 -7.07 -1.13 -1.45
N GLU A 53 -7.77 -0.06 -1.85
CA GLU A 53 -9.23 0.07 -1.67
C GLU A 53 -9.98 -1.03 -2.44
N ALA A 54 -9.68 -1.21 -3.73
CA ALA A 54 -10.31 -2.24 -4.56
C ALA A 54 -10.00 -3.65 -4.04
N SER A 55 -8.76 -3.90 -3.59
CA SER A 55 -8.37 -5.20 -3.05
C SER A 55 -9.05 -5.49 -1.71
N ALA A 56 -9.08 -4.51 -0.80
CA ALA A 56 -9.74 -4.65 0.49
C ALA A 56 -11.24 -4.90 0.34
N GLU A 57 -11.91 -4.16 -0.55
CA GLU A 57 -13.32 -4.37 -0.86
C GLU A 57 -13.57 -5.78 -1.41
N HIS A 58 -12.77 -6.23 -2.38
CA HIS A 58 -12.89 -7.56 -2.97
C HIS A 58 -12.77 -8.69 -1.94
N HIS A 59 -11.90 -8.52 -0.94
CA HIS A 59 -11.67 -9.51 0.11
C HIS A 59 -12.51 -9.28 1.39
N GLY A 60 -13.40 -8.28 1.40
CA GLY A 60 -14.21 -7.93 2.57
C GLY A 60 -13.41 -7.41 3.77
N CYS A 61 -12.19 -6.93 3.54
CA CYS A 61 -11.36 -6.31 4.57
C CYS A 61 -11.85 -4.89 4.88
N SER A 62 -11.39 -4.32 6.00
CA SER A 62 -11.66 -2.92 6.33
C SER A 62 -11.03 -1.95 5.32
N ALA A 63 -11.51 -0.71 5.29
CA ALA A 63 -10.91 0.33 4.47
C ALA A 63 -9.40 0.48 4.79
N PRO A 64 -8.51 0.47 3.78
CA PRO A 64 -7.07 0.58 4.02
C PRO A 64 -6.69 1.89 4.68
N ARG A 65 -5.71 1.84 5.58
CA ARG A 65 -5.05 2.99 6.20
C ARG A 65 -3.69 3.21 5.55
N LEU A 66 -3.51 4.38 4.97
CA LEU A 66 -2.20 4.89 4.57
C LEU A 66 -1.50 5.49 5.80
N PRO A 67 -0.17 5.38 5.93
CA PRO A 67 0.62 6.16 6.87
C PRO A 67 0.66 7.65 6.49
#